data_AF-A0A0R3LU88-F1
#
_entry.id   AF-A0A0R3LU88-F1
#
_cell.length_a   1.000
_cell.length_b   1.000
_cell.length_c   1.000
_cell.angle_alpha   90.00
_cell.angle_beta   90.00
_cell.angle_gamma   90.00
#
_symmetry.space_group_name_H-M   'P 1'
#
loop_
_entity.id
_entity.type
_entity.pdbx_description
1 polymer ?
#
loop_
_entity_poly.entity_id
_entity_poly.type
_entity_poly.pdbx_seq_one_letter_code
_entity_poly.pdbx_strand_id
1 'polypeptide(L)'
;MAQAKLQAVLDRELASTDTAASFEAWRRERDSLVSEVERLTKLIERLEAAANDEAVNAQQAALRKRVDAQRQANETSAGRIREEGGTAIEALLKLAHDIAAAEIADAELNAQIRDDADRIVGADMLARYRPPAPRENIAETEIDLWVFASNGSLVGSQDEVIERDDGTGYLITSTQYRANCVKRRFKSIEFLEAEPRQYFEPFYAELRLPSLDGPAWSPRKGASPAAVLEALARRSESPERQVLTELVPMDAWTGAAA
;
A
#
# COMPACT_ATOMS: atom_id res chain seq x y z
N MET A 1 -31.33 -47.07 -6.88
CA MET A 1 -32.22 -48.25 -6.66
C MET A 1 -32.47 -49.07 -7.92
N ALA A 2 -32.79 -48.49 -9.09
CA ALA A 2 -33.06 -49.26 -10.32
C ALA A 2 -31.82 -50.03 -10.85
N GLN A 3 -30.63 -49.42 -10.86
CA GLN A 3 -29.38 -50.09 -11.22
C GLN A 3 -29.04 -51.26 -10.26
N ALA A 4 -29.23 -51.07 -8.96
CA ALA A 4 -29.03 -52.14 -7.96
C ALA A 4 -30.02 -53.31 -8.16
N LYS A 5 -31.26 -53.01 -8.55
CA LYS A 5 -32.26 -54.04 -8.89
C LYS A 5 -31.90 -54.78 -10.19
N LEU A 6 -31.41 -54.07 -11.20
CA LEU A 6 -30.92 -54.67 -12.44
C LEU A 6 -29.73 -55.59 -12.15
N GLN A 7 -28.77 -55.14 -11.34
CA GLN A 7 -27.62 -55.96 -10.94
C GLN A 7 -28.08 -57.25 -10.23
N ALA A 8 -29.00 -57.15 -9.28
CA ALA A 8 -29.56 -58.31 -8.58
C ALA A 8 -30.34 -59.28 -9.50
N VAL A 9 -30.85 -58.83 -10.66
CA VAL A 9 -31.46 -59.70 -11.68
C VAL A 9 -30.39 -60.36 -12.54
N LEU A 10 -29.35 -59.62 -12.93
CA LEU A 10 -28.20 -60.17 -13.67
C LEU A 10 -27.47 -61.25 -12.85
N ASP A 11 -27.28 -61.02 -11.55
CA ASP A 11 -26.61 -61.98 -10.66
C ASP A 11 -27.37 -63.32 -10.52
N ARG A 12 -28.67 -63.34 -10.84
CA ARG A 12 -29.54 -64.54 -10.81
C ARG A 12 -29.64 -65.27 -12.15
N GLU A 13 -28.91 -64.82 -13.18
CA GLU A 13 -28.98 -65.38 -14.55
C GLU A 13 -28.72 -66.89 -14.59
N LEU A 14 -27.67 -67.38 -13.91
CA LEU A 14 -27.30 -68.80 -13.90
C LEU A 14 -28.37 -69.72 -13.30
N ALA A 15 -29.16 -69.23 -12.32
CA ALA A 15 -30.25 -70.00 -11.71
C ALA A 15 -31.55 -69.95 -12.54
N SER A 16 -31.60 -69.11 -13.58
CA SER A 16 -32.80 -68.93 -14.41
C SER A 16 -32.81 -69.83 -15.66
N THR A 17 -31.68 -70.49 -15.99
CA THR A 17 -31.53 -71.33 -17.19
C THR A 17 -32.02 -72.77 -17.01
N ASP A 18 -32.44 -73.16 -15.80
CA ASP A 18 -32.90 -74.51 -15.46
C ASP A 18 -34.16 -74.92 -16.24
N THR A 19 -35.02 -73.96 -16.62
CA THR A 19 -36.20 -74.21 -17.45
C THR A 19 -36.46 -73.08 -18.44
N ALA A 20 -37.13 -73.37 -19.57
CA ALA A 20 -37.52 -72.34 -20.53
C ALA A 20 -38.45 -71.27 -19.92
N ALA A 21 -39.30 -71.66 -18.96
CA ALA A 21 -40.22 -70.75 -18.29
C ALA A 21 -39.51 -69.79 -17.31
N SER A 22 -38.53 -70.29 -16.55
CA SER A 22 -37.71 -69.45 -15.65
C SER A 22 -36.85 -68.46 -16.42
N PHE A 23 -36.30 -68.89 -17.56
CA PHE A 23 -35.50 -68.04 -18.42
C PHE A 23 -36.33 -66.90 -19.04
N GLU A 24 -37.52 -67.19 -19.55
CA GLU A 24 -38.42 -66.17 -20.11
C GLU A 24 -38.90 -65.17 -19.05
N ALA A 25 -39.18 -65.63 -17.82
CA ALA A 25 -39.54 -64.74 -16.71
C ALA A 25 -38.39 -63.79 -16.33
N TRP A 26 -37.17 -64.33 -16.18
CA TRP A 26 -35.97 -63.54 -15.93
C TRP A 26 -35.70 -62.53 -17.04
N ARG A 27 -35.81 -62.95 -18.31
CA ARG A 27 -35.58 -62.09 -19.48
C ARG A 27 -36.52 -60.89 -19.48
N ARG A 28 -37.82 -61.08 -19.20
CA ARG A 28 -38.80 -59.99 -19.13
C ARG A 28 -38.50 -59.02 -17.98
N GLU A 29 -38.14 -59.55 -16.80
CA GLU A 29 -37.76 -58.73 -15.65
C GLU A 29 -36.51 -57.90 -15.96
N ARG A 30 -35.48 -58.52 -16.56
CA ARG A 30 -34.27 -57.86 -17.02
C ARG A 30 -34.57 -56.77 -18.03
N ASP A 31 -35.31 -57.08 -19.11
CA ASP A 31 -35.60 -56.12 -20.18
C ASP A 31 -36.44 -54.93 -19.66
N SER A 32 -37.36 -55.18 -18.73
CA SER A 32 -38.11 -54.12 -18.03
C SER A 32 -37.20 -53.24 -17.18
N LEU A 33 -36.24 -53.82 -16.45
CA LEU A 33 -35.33 -53.06 -15.60
C LEU A 33 -34.27 -52.30 -16.40
N VAL A 34 -33.78 -52.86 -17.52
CA VAL A 34 -32.90 -52.15 -18.45
C VAL A 34 -33.61 -50.92 -19.00
N SER A 35 -34.84 -51.07 -19.48
CA SER A 35 -35.65 -49.95 -20.00
C SER A 35 -35.89 -48.87 -18.94
N GLU A 36 -36.14 -49.27 -17.69
CA GLU A 36 -36.34 -48.34 -16.57
C GLU A 36 -35.04 -47.62 -16.16
N VAL A 37 -33.91 -48.32 -16.15
CA VAL A 37 -32.59 -47.70 -15.91
C VAL A 37 -32.29 -46.68 -17.01
N GLU A 38 -32.46 -47.03 -18.28
CA GLU A 38 -32.26 -46.09 -19.39
C GLU A 38 -33.16 -44.86 -19.30
N ARG A 39 -34.45 -45.06 -18.96
CA ARG A 39 -35.41 -43.97 -18.78
C ARG A 39 -34.99 -43.04 -17.64
N LEU A 40 -34.57 -43.59 -16.50
CA LEU A 40 -34.15 -42.82 -15.34
C LEU A 40 -32.83 -42.09 -15.58
N THR A 41 -31.86 -42.72 -16.26
CA THR A 41 -30.60 -42.06 -16.64
C THR A 41 -30.88 -40.84 -17.52
N LYS A 42 -31.69 -40.98 -18.57
CA LYS A 42 -32.08 -39.86 -19.44
C LYS A 42 -32.82 -38.75 -18.68
N LEU A 43 -33.65 -39.12 -17.71
CA LEU A 43 -34.36 -38.15 -16.86
C LEU A 43 -33.38 -37.38 -15.96
N ILE A 44 -32.42 -38.08 -15.35
CA ILE A 44 -31.37 -37.47 -14.52
C ILE A 44 -30.54 -36.49 -15.37
N GLU A 45 -30.03 -36.94 -16.51
CA GLU A 45 -29.25 -36.08 -17.43
C GLU A 45 -30.03 -34.82 -17.82
N ARG A 46 -31.34 -34.95 -18.12
CA ARG A 46 -32.19 -33.81 -18.44
C ARG A 46 -32.39 -32.86 -17.26
N LEU A 47 -32.58 -33.38 -16.04
CA LEU A 47 -32.76 -32.56 -14.85
C LEU A 47 -31.46 -31.85 -14.45
N GLU A 48 -30.32 -32.53 -14.56
CA GLU A 48 -29.00 -31.94 -14.33
C GLU A 48 -28.71 -30.84 -15.34
N ALA A 49 -29.00 -31.07 -16.63
CA ALA A 49 -28.85 -30.05 -17.67
C ALA A 49 -29.75 -28.83 -17.38
N ALA A 50 -31.02 -29.05 -17.03
CA ALA A 50 -31.95 -27.96 -16.71
C ALA A 50 -31.51 -27.16 -15.46
N ALA A 51 -31.04 -27.85 -14.42
CA ALA A 51 -30.52 -27.20 -13.21
C ALA A 51 -29.25 -26.38 -13.49
N ASN A 52 -28.36 -26.90 -14.34
CA ASN A 52 -27.17 -26.17 -14.76
C ASN A 52 -27.53 -24.94 -15.60
N ASP A 53 -28.46 -25.06 -16.54
CA ASP A 53 -28.93 -23.93 -17.35
C ASP A 53 -29.57 -22.84 -16.47
N GLU A 54 -30.38 -23.22 -15.48
CA GLU A 54 -30.97 -22.29 -14.52
C GLU A 54 -29.88 -21.58 -13.70
N ALA A 55 -28.88 -22.31 -13.20
CA ALA A 55 -27.77 -21.74 -12.45
C ALA A 55 -26.95 -20.74 -13.28
N VAL A 56 -26.63 -21.10 -14.54
CA VAL A 56 -25.91 -20.20 -15.47
C VAL A 56 -26.75 -18.96 -15.77
N ASN A 57 -28.04 -19.11 -16.06
CA ASN A 57 -28.93 -17.99 -16.32
C ASN A 57 -29.07 -17.06 -15.12
N ALA A 58 -29.17 -17.60 -13.90
CA ALA A 58 -29.22 -16.82 -12.66
C ALA A 58 -27.91 -16.04 -12.43
N GLN A 59 -26.75 -16.68 -12.66
CA GLN A 59 -25.45 -16.01 -12.57
C GLN A 59 -25.31 -14.87 -13.59
N GLN A 60 -25.73 -15.11 -14.84
CA GLN A 60 -25.70 -14.08 -15.89
C GLN A 60 -26.65 -12.93 -15.59
N ALA A 61 -27.85 -13.21 -15.09
CA ALA A 61 -28.81 -12.18 -14.68
C ALA A 61 -28.26 -11.32 -13.52
N ALA A 62 -27.64 -11.95 -12.52
CA ALA A 62 -26.98 -11.25 -11.42
C ALA A 62 -25.81 -10.38 -11.90
N LEU A 63 -25.00 -10.88 -12.84
CA LEU A 63 -23.90 -10.12 -13.44
C LEU A 63 -24.42 -8.91 -14.22
N ARG A 64 -25.44 -9.07 -15.07
CA ARG A 64 -26.08 -7.96 -15.80
C ARG A 64 -26.57 -6.87 -14.86
N LYS A 65 -27.27 -7.25 -13.79
CA LYS A 65 -27.74 -6.32 -12.76
C LYS A 65 -26.59 -5.52 -12.14
N ARG A 66 -25.46 -6.17 -11.83
CA ARG A 66 -24.27 -5.48 -11.29
C ARG A 66 -23.63 -4.53 -12.31
N VAL A 67 -23.55 -4.96 -13.58
CA VAL A 67 -23.01 -4.13 -14.67
C VAL A 67 -23.88 -2.89 -14.89
N ASP A 68 -25.20 -3.03 -14.93
CA ASP A 68 -26.12 -1.92 -15.13
C ASP A 68 -26.07 -0.93 -13.96
N ALA A 69 -26.03 -1.44 -12.71
CA ALA A 69 -25.84 -0.61 -11.53
C ALA A 69 -24.50 0.16 -11.57
N GLN A 70 -23.41 -0.51 -11.99
CA GLN A 70 -22.11 0.15 -12.12
C GLN A 70 -22.10 1.21 -13.22
N ARG A 71 -22.80 0.98 -14.34
CA ARG A 71 -22.94 1.98 -15.42
C ARG A 71 -23.65 3.23 -14.92
N GLN A 72 -24.77 3.07 -14.22
CA GLN A 72 -25.51 4.19 -13.63
C GLN A 72 -24.67 4.96 -12.60
N ALA A 73 -23.91 4.25 -11.76
CA ALA A 73 -22.98 4.86 -10.81
C ALA A 73 -21.87 5.65 -11.53
N ASN A 74 -21.34 5.12 -12.62
CA ASN A 74 -20.33 5.80 -13.44
C ASN A 74 -20.90 7.05 -14.13
N GLU A 75 -22.12 6.99 -14.67
CA GLU A 75 -22.79 8.16 -15.27
C GLU A 75 -23.01 9.27 -14.25
N THR A 76 -23.50 8.91 -13.06
CA THR A 76 -23.65 9.84 -11.93
C THR A 76 -22.30 10.47 -11.56
N SER A 77 -21.25 9.65 -11.47
CA SER A 77 -19.89 10.13 -11.15
C SER A 77 -19.34 11.05 -12.25
N ALA A 78 -19.61 10.75 -13.52
CA ALA A 78 -19.21 11.60 -14.64
C ALA A 78 -19.91 12.96 -14.62
N GLY A 79 -21.20 13.00 -14.23
CA GLY A 79 -21.92 14.26 -13.99
C GLY A 79 -21.24 15.11 -12.90
N ARG A 80 -20.95 14.49 -11.75
CA ARG A 80 -20.25 15.16 -10.64
C ARG A 80 -18.86 15.65 -11.02
N ILE A 81 -18.10 14.88 -11.81
CA ILE A 81 -16.78 15.32 -12.29
C ILE A 81 -16.89 16.62 -13.11
N ARG A 82 -17.91 16.76 -13.96
CA ARG A 82 -18.10 17.98 -14.75
C ARG A 82 -18.58 19.15 -13.89
N GLU A 83 -19.59 18.92 -13.04
CA GLU A 83 -20.21 19.98 -12.25
C GLU A 83 -19.34 20.43 -11.07
N GLU A 84 -18.99 19.49 -10.18
CA GLU A 84 -18.18 19.78 -8.99
C GLU A 84 -16.73 20.08 -9.38
N GLY A 85 -16.20 19.37 -10.38
CA GLY A 85 -14.88 19.66 -10.91
C GLY A 85 -14.81 21.05 -11.56
N GLY A 86 -15.83 21.44 -12.34
CA GLY A 86 -15.89 22.77 -12.95
C GLY A 86 -15.91 23.87 -11.89
N THR A 87 -16.75 23.71 -10.87
CA THR A 87 -16.82 24.63 -9.71
C THR A 87 -15.48 24.73 -8.98
N ALA A 88 -14.79 23.61 -8.76
CA ALA A 88 -13.47 23.61 -8.13
C ALA A 88 -12.41 24.31 -9.00
N ILE A 89 -12.42 24.11 -10.31
CA ILE A 89 -11.53 24.80 -11.25
C ILE A 89 -11.78 26.31 -11.23
N GLU A 90 -13.04 26.74 -11.27
CA GLU A 90 -13.39 28.17 -11.20
C GLU A 90 -12.90 28.81 -9.90
N ALA A 91 -13.08 28.12 -8.76
CA ALA A 91 -12.59 28.59 -7.47
C ALA A 91 -11.05 28.73 -7.45
N LEU A 92 -10.33 27.74 -8.00
CA LEU A 92 -8.87 27.77 -8.09
C LEU A 92 -8.36 28.87 -9.03
N LEU A 93 -9.03 29.08 -10.17
CA LEU A 93 -8.71 30.15 -11.11
C LEU A 93 -8.94 31.53 -10.49
N LYS A 94 -10.06 31.71 -9.78
CA LYS A 94 -10.34 32.94 -9.07
C LYS A 94 -9.25 33.23 -8.03
N LEU A 95 -8.89 32.23 -7.21
CA LEU A 95 -7.83 32.38 -6.23
C LEU A 95 -6.47 32.73 -6.88
N ALA A 96 -6.13 32.09 -8.00
CA ALA A 96 -4.91 32.40 -8.74
C ALA A 96 -4.90 33.84 -9.27
N HIS A 97 -6.04 34.33 -9.77
CA HIS A 97 -6.22 35.71 -10.19
C HIS A 97 -6.07 36.69 -9.01
N ASP A 98 -6.71 36.41 -7.88
CA ASP A 98 -6.65 37.26 -6.69
C ASP A 98 -5.21 37.35 -6.15
N ILE A 99 -4.48 36.23 -6.09
CA ILE A 99 -3.06 36.21 -5.69
C ILE A 99 -2.19 36.98 -6.68
N ALA A 100 -2.35 36.75 -7.98
CA ALA A 100 -1.56 37.46 -8.99
C ALA A 100 -1.80 38.98 -8.95
N ALA A 101 -3.05 39.41 -8.76
CA ALA A 101 -3.39 40.82 -8.61
C ALA A 101 -2.76 41.43 -7.35
N ALA A 102 -2.80 40.70 -6.22
CA ALA A 102 -2.16 41.14 -4.98
C ALA A 102 -0.64 41.24 -5.14
N GLU A 103 0.02 40.26 -5.74
CA GLU A 103 1.48 40.28 -5.94
C GLU A 103 1.94 41.41 -6.87
N ILE A 104 1.17 41.73 -7.92
CA ILE A 104 1.44 42.88 -8.78
C ILE A 104 1.38 44.18 -7.96
N ALA A 105 0.31 44.35 -7.16
CA ALA A 105 0.16 45.52 -6.31
C ALA A 105 1.27 45.61 -5.24
N ASP A 106 1.62 44.50 -4.60
CA ASP A 106 2.69 44.41 -3.62
C ASP A 106 4.05 44.77 -4.26
N ALA A 107 4.31 44.33 -5.50
CA ALA A 107 5.53 44.68 -6.22
C ALA A 107 5.60 46.18 -6.55
N GLU A 108 4.50 46.77 -7.01
CA GLU A 108 4.39 48.20 -7.30
C GLU A 108 4.60 49.06 -6.05
N LEU A 109 4.00 48.66 -4.91
CA LEU A 109 4.16 49.34 -3.64
C LEU A 109 5.57 49.16 -3.09
N ASN A 110 6.09 47.94 -3.10
CA ASN A 110 7.45 47.66 -2.65
C ASN A 110 8.45 48.51 -3.42
N ALA A 111 8.32 48.68 -4.75
CA ALA A 111 9.21 49.54 -5.53
C ALA A 111 9.25 51.01 -5.05
N GLN A 112 8.20 51.49 -4.37
CA GLN A 112 8.07 52.84 -3.85
C GLN A 112 8.47 52.99 -2.37
N ILE A 113 8.59 51.87 -1.64
CA ILE A 113 8.99 51.84 -0.23
C ILE A 113 10.47 52.22 -0.11
N ARG A 114 10.78 53.09 0.86
CA ARG A 114 12.15 53.51 1.19
C ARG A 114 12.98 52.33 1.70
N ASP A 115 14.28 52.39 1.51
CA ASP A 115 15.19 51.30 1.89
C ASP A 115 15.25 51.01 3.40
N ASP A 116 14.80 51.95 4.24
CA ASP A 116 14.76 51.81 5.70
C ASP A 116 13.44 51.24 6.23
N ALA A 117 12.47 50.93 5.36
CA ALA A 117 11.17 50.36 5.73
C ALA A 117 11.04 48.89 5.30
N ASP A 118 10.31 48.13 6.11
CA ASP A 118 10.04 46.72 5.84
C ASP A 118 9.23 46.54 4.55
N ARG A 119 9.62 45.56 3.74
CA ARG A 119 8.92 45.21 2.50
C ARG A 119 7.61 44.48 2.84
N ILE A 120 6.60 44.69 2.01
CA ILE A 120 5.33 43.96 2.07
C ILE A 120 5.60 42.51 1.70
N VAL A 121 5.13 41.60 2.55
CA VAL A 121 5.22 40.15 2.34
C VAL A 121 3.98 39.68 1.58
N GLY A 122 4.18 39.04 0.43
CA GLY A 122 3.09 38.57 -0.41
C GLY A 122 2.25 37.47 0.24
N ALA A 123 1.00 37.36 -0.20
CA ALA A 123 0.02 36.42 0.35
C ALA A 123 0.48 34.94 0.29
N ASP A 124 1.19 34.54 -0.77
CA ASP A 124 1.68 33.16 -0.91
C ASP A 124 2.72 32.79 0.15
N MET A 125 3.63 33.72 0.46
CA MET A 125 4.56 33.60 1.60
C MET A 125 3.80 33.49 2.91
N LEU A 126 2.82 34.35 3.17
CA LEU A 126 2.08 34.30 4.44
C LEU A 126 1.31 32.99 4.61
N ALA A 127 0.75 32.43 3.53
CA ALA A 127 -0.07 31.23 3.60
C ALA A 127 0.75 29.94 3.65
N ARG A 128 1.89 29.88 2.95
CA ARG A 128 2.61 28.62 2.70
C ARG A 128 4.00 28.56 3.32
N TYR A 129 4.59 29.71 3.68
CA TYR A 129 5.89 29.71 4.31
C TYR A 129 5.82 29.04 5.68
N ARG A 130 6.62 28.00 5.84
CA ARG A 130 6.90 27.40 7.15
C ARG A 130 8.31 27.79 7.54
N PRO A 131 8.50 28.48 8.68
CA PRO A 131 9.84 28.77 9.16
C PRO A 131 10.56 27.44 9.41
N PRO A 132 11.86 27.33 9.04
CA PRO A 132 12.62 26.12 9.31
C PRO A 132 12.63 25.87 10.82
N ALA A 133 12.20 24.68 11.23
CA ALA A 133 12.31 24.26 12.62
C ALA A 133 13.78 23.94 12.92
N PRO A 134 14.40 24.59 13.91
CA PRO A 134 15.78 24.27 14.27
C PRO A 134 15.87 22.84 14.80
N ARG A 135 17.11 22.31 14.84
CA ARG A 135 17.39 21.06 15.54
C ARG A 135 16.97 21.20 17.00
N GLU A 136 16.28 20.19 17.51
CA GLU A 136 15.81 20.15 18.89
C GLU A 136 16.37 18.89 19.55
N ASN A 137 17.19 19.06 20.58
CA ASN A 137 17.64 17.92 21.40
C ASN A 137 16.54 17.59 22.40
N ILE A 138 16.08 16.34 22.37
CA ILE A 138 14.99 15.82 23.20
C ILE A 138 15.56 15.26 24.51
N ALA A 139 16.62 14.46 24.41
CA ALA A 139 17.26 13.83 25.54
C ALA A 139 18.76 13.71 25.33
N GLU A 140 19.53 13.79 26.42
CA GLU A 140 20.96 13.58 26.42
C GLU A 140 21.30 12.59 27.54
N THR A 141 22.04 11.54 27.22
CA THR A 141 22.40 10.48 28.18
C THR A 141 23.85 10.04 27.96
N GLU A 142 24.59 9.86 29.05
CA GLU A 142 25.94 9.30 28.99
C GLU A 142 25.87 7.77 28.94
N ILE A 143 26.56 7.17 27.97
CA ILE A 143 26.64 5.72 27.80
C ILE A 143 28.09 5.30 27.54
N ASP A 144 28.49 4.17 28.09
CA ASP A 144 29.80 3.58 27.82
C ASP A 144 29.65 2.49 26.75
N LEU A 145 30.36 2.65 25.63
CA LEU A 145 30.31 1.72 24.50
C LEU A 145 31.71 1.22 24.15
N TRP A 146 31.78 -0.02 23.66
CA TRP A 146 32.98 -0.63 23.11
C TRP A 146 33.32 -0.02 21.75
N VAL A 147 34.57 0.40 21.62
CA VAL A 147 35.19 0.81 20.36
C VAL A 147 36.41 -0.06 20.07
N PHE A 148 36.78 -0.19 18.80
CA PHE A 148 38.02 -0.88 18.43
C PHE A 148 39.24 -0.08 18.89
N ALA A 149 40.17 -0.75 19.57
CA ALA A 149 41.37 -0.15 20.12
C ALA A 149 42.32 0.40 19.04
N SER A 150 42.20 -0.08 17.79
CA SER A 150 43.07 0.30 16.67
C SER A 150 42.72 1.64 16.03
N ASN A 151 41.43 1.97 15.94
CA ASN A 151 40.94 3.13 15.17
C ASN A 151 39.85 3.94 15.89
N GLY A 152 39.39 3.50 17.06
CA GLY A 152 38.33 4.16 17.82
C GLY A 152 36.93 4.06 17.20
N SER A 153 36.74 3.23 16.16
CA SER A 153 35.42 3.02 15.55
C SER A 153 34.51 2.19 16.46
N LEU A 154 33.21 2.49 16.46
CA LEU A 154 32.22 1.80 17.27
C LEU A 154 32.09 0.32 16.87
N VAL A 155 32.03 -0.57 17.86
CA VAL A 155 31.75 -1.99 17.62
C VAL A 155 30.26 -2.17 17.35
N GLY A 156 29.89 -2.85 16.25
CA GLY A 156 28.47 -3.05 15.90
C GLY A 156 27.72 -3.91 16.93
N SER A 157 28.30 -5.04 17.32
CA SER A 157 27.74 -5.96 18.32
C SER A 157 28.36 -5.72 19.70
N GLN A 158 27.79 -4.78 20.45
CA GLN A 158 28.30 -4.39 21.78
C GLN A 158 28.33 -5.56 22.78
N ASP A 159 27.33 -6.45 22.71
CA ASP A 159 27.18 -7.58 23.63
C ASP A 159 28.10 -8.78 23.32
N GLU A 160 28.74 -8.80 22.15
CA GLU A 160 29.64 -9.87 21.73
C GLU A 160 31.09 -9.65 22.19
N VAL A 161 31.40 -8.48 22.74
CA VAL A 161 32.75 -8.16 23.23
C VAL A 161 33.00 -8.91 24.54
N ILE A 162 34.05 -9.73 24.56
CA ILE A 162 34.48 -10.43 25.76
C ILE A 162 35.31 -9.46 26.61
N GLU A 163 34.73 -8.99 27.71
CA GLU A 163 35.33 -8.03 28.65
C GLU A 163 36.45 -8.67 29.49
N ARG A 164 37.48 -7.86 29.79
CA ARG A 164 38.54 -8.14 30.75
C ARG A 164 38.43 -7.19 31.94
N ASP A 165 39.01 -7.56 33.07
CA ASP A 165 38.91 -6.82 34.34
C ASP A 165 39.50 -5.40 34.32
N ASP A 166 40.26 -5.04 33.28
CA ASP A 166 40.95 -3.76 33.12
C ASP A 166 40.19 -2.74 32.24
N GLY A 167 38.93 -3.03 31.89
CA GLY A 167 38.13 -2.18 31.01
C GLY A 167 38.51 -2.29 29.52
N THR A 168 39.36 -3.25 29.18
CA THR A 168 39.62 -3.68 27.81
C THR A 168 38.77 -4.92 27.47
N GLY A 169 38.64 -5.22 26.19
CA GLY A 169 37.93 -6.41 25.73
C GLY A 169 38.47 -6.86 24.39
N TYR A 170 37.94 -7.97 23.87
CA TYR A 170 38.21 -8.35 22.49
C TYR A 170 36.99 -8.97 21.83
N LEU A 171 36.86 -8.72 20.54
CA LEU A 171 35.88 -9.34 19.66
C LEU A 171 36.58 -10.40 18.80
N ILE A 172 36.00 -11.59 18.71
CA ILE A 172 36.50 -12.66 17.84
C ILE A 172 35.85 -12.48 16.46
N THR A 173 36.56 -11.87 15.52
CA THR A 173 36.02 -11.64 14.16
C THR A 173 36.24 -12.83 13.24
N SER A 174 37.23 -13.68 13.53
CA SER A 174 37.45 -14.97 12.86
C SER A 174 38.22 -15.92 13.78
N THR A 175 38.35 -17.19 13.38
CA THR A 175 38.98 -18.26 14.17
C THR A 175 40.40 -17.94 14.64
N GLN A 176 41.09 -16.99 14.00
CA GLN A 176 42.46 -16.59 14.34
C GLN A 176 42.65 -15.09 14.60
N TYR A 177 41.60 -14.27 14.46
CA TYR A 177 41.73 -12.82 14.60
C TYR A 177 40.93 -12.29 15.79
N ARG A 178 41.62 -11.60 16.69
CA ARG A 178 41.03 -10.91 17.83
C ARG A 178 41.21 -9.42 17.63
N ALA A 179 40.10 -8.70 17.53
CA ALA A 179 40.13 -7.25 17.51
C ALA A 179 40.05 -6.75 18.96
N ASN A 180 41.11 -6.08 19.42
CA ASN A 180 41.11 -5.47 20.75
C ASN A 180 40.10 -4.32 20.78
N CYS A 181 39.36 -4.22 21.89
CA CYS A 181 38.32 -3.24 22.12
C CYS A 181 38.58 -2.54 23.47
N VAL A 182 38.11 -1.29 23.59
CA VAL A 182 38.17 -0.51 24.84
C VAL A 182 36.82 0.17 25.07
N LYS A 183 36.37 0.27 26.32
CA LYS A 183 35.18 1.07 26.66
C LYS A 183 35.50 2.55 26.56
N ARG A 184 34.61 3.30 25.93
CA ARG A 184 34.66 4.77 25.89
C ARG A 184 33.30 5.36 26.20
N ARG A 185 33.33 6.53 26.83
CA ARG A 185 32.12 7.27 27.14
C ARG A 185 31.67 8.11 25.96
N PHE A 186 30.40 7.95 25.63
CA PHE A 186 29.70 8.72 24.61
C PHE A 186 28.55 9.47 25.26
N LYS A 187 28.27 10.64 24.72
CA LYS A 187 27.03 11.36 24.93
C LYS A 187 26.07 10.94 23.81
N SER A 188 25.02 10.20 24.17
CA SER A 188 23.90 9.87 23.31
C SER A 188 22.90 11.02 23.33
N ILE A 189 22.66 11.61 22.17
CA ILE A 189 21.74 12.74 22.02
C ILE A 189 20.60 12.27 21.13
N GLU A 190 19.40 12.18 21.69
CA GLU A 190 18.17 12.03 20.91
C GLU A 190 17.71 13.41 20.45
N PHE A 191 17.47 13.57 19.16
CA PHE A 191 17.12 14.86 18.57
C PHE A 191 16.13 14.74 17.42
N LEU A 192 15.38 15.82 17.19
CA LEU A 192 14.65 16.05 15.96
C LEU A 192 15.55 16.82 14.99
N GLU A 193 15.74 16.29 13.80
CA GLU A 193 16.57 16.91 12.77
C GLU A 193 16.02 18.28 12.34
N ALA A 194 16.91 19.24 12.09
CA ALA A 194 16.51 20.56 11.62
C ALA A 194 15.75 20.44 10.30
N GLU A 195 14.59 21.08 10.19
CA GLU A 195 13.87 21.10 8.93
C GLU A 195 14.60 22.01 7.94
N PRO A 196 14.88 21.51 6.71
CA PRO A 196 15.49 22.35 5.71
C PRO A 196 14.55 23.50 5.36
N ARG A 197 15.14 24.64 4.96
CA ARG A 197 14.35 25.75 4.43
C ARG A 197 13.57 25.26 3.22
N GLN A 198 12.25 25.28 3.32
CA GLN A 198 11.38 24.93 2.20
C GLN A 198 11.34 26.13 1.26
N TYR A 199 11.74 25.90 0.01
CA TYR A 199 11.46 26.80 -1.10
C TYR A 199 10.16 26.33 -1.72
N PHE A 200 9.19 27.22 -1.81
CA PHE A 200 7.95 26.95 -2.52
C PHE A 200 7.92 27.79 -3.79
N GLU A 201 7.45 27.18 -4.87
CA GLU A 201 7.18 27.89 -6.12
C GLU A 201 5.88 28.70 -5.96
N PRO A 202 5.71 29.82 -6.67
CA PRO A 202 4.48 30.61 -6.63
C PRO A 202 3.25 29.74 -6.88
N PHE A 203 2.18 29.93 -6.11
CA PHE A 203 0.96 29.10 -6.18
C PHE A 203 0.46 28.88 -7.61
N TYR A 204 0.38 29.94 -8.41
CA TYR A 204 -0.09 29.88 -9.79
C TYR A 204 0.86 29.10 -10.73
N ALA A 205 2.16 29.00 -10.41
CA ALA A 205 3.13 28.23 -11.18
C ALA A 205 2.97 26.72 -10.96
N GLU A 206 2.53 26.31 -9.77
CA GLU A 206 2.24 24.91 -9.43
C GLU A 206 0.82 24.47 -9.81
N LEU A 207 -0.10 25.41 -10.02
CA LEU A 207 -1.48 25.11 -10.38
C LEU A 207 -1.52 24.35 -11.72
N ARG A 208 -2.10 23.14 -11.69
CA ARG A 208 -2.32 22.29 -12.86
C ARG A 208 -3.80 21.92 -12.89
N LEU A 209 -4.55 22.57 -13.78
CA LEU A 209 -5.98 22.34 -13.92
C LEU A 209 -6.23 21.22 -14.93
N PRO A 210 -6.98 20.17 -14.56
CA PRO A 210 -7.32 19.12 -15.50
C PRO A 210 -8.31 19.66 -16.54
N SER A 211 -8.23 19.16 -17.78
CA SER A 211 -9.36 19.28 -18.71
C SER A 211 -10.45 18.30 -18.30
N LEU A 212 -11.64 18.80 -17.98
CA LEU A 212 -12.78 17.97 -17.58
C LEU A 212 -13.58 17.46 -18.78
N ASP A 213 -13.48 18.14 -19.92
CA ASP A 213 -14.27 17.88 -21.13
C ASP A 213 -13.43 17.38 -22.32
N GLY A 214 -12.27 16.75 -22.06
CA GLY A 214 -11.42 16.22 -23.13
C GLY A 214 -10.40 15.19 -22.64
N PRO A 215 -9.63 14.59 -23.56
CA PRO A 215 -8.51 13.74 -23.19
C PRO A 215 -7.50 14.60 -22.41
N ALA A 216 -7.49 14.45 -21.09
CA ALA A 216 -6.60 15.22 -20.23
C ALA A 216 -5.15 14.93 -20.62
N TRP A 217 -4.39 15.98 -20.91
CA TRP A 217 -2.93 15.88 -20.88
C TRP A 217 -2.51 15.78 -19.41
N SER A 218 -2.37 14.56 -18.91
CA SER A 218 -1.77 14.31 -17.60
C SER A 218 -0.28 14.06 -17.77
N PRO A 219 0.61 14.91 -17.22
CA PRO A 219 2.03 14.61 -17.18
C PRO A 219 2.37 13.43 -16.25
N ARG A 220 1.46 13.03 -15.35
CA ARG A 220 1.60 11.80 -14.55
C ARG A 220 0.95 10.63 -15.27
N LYS A 221 1.70 9.99 -16.16
CA LYS A 221 1.33 8.67 -16.70
C LYS A 221 1.34 7.63 -15.56
N GLY A 222 0.26 6.85 -15.42
CA GLY A 222 0.30 5.55 -14.73
C GLY A 222 -0.12 5.48 -13.26
N ALA A 223 -0.72 6.51 -12.66
CA ALA A 223 -1.28 6.37 -11.31
C ALA A 223 -2.66 5.67 -11.37
N SER A 224 -2.80 4.52 -10.71
CA SER A 224 -4.11 3.88 -10.53
C SER A 224 -4.95 4.67 -9.52
N PRO A 225 -6.30 4.61 -9.57
CA PRO A 225 -7.15 5.26 -8.57
C PRO A 225 -6.79 4.88 -7.13
N ALA A 226 -6.39 3.62 -6.90
CA ALA A 226 -5.94 3.15 -5.60
C ALA A 226 -4.66 3.86 -5.14
N ALA A 227 -3.67 4.02 -6.03
CA ALA A 227 -2.44 4.75 -5.71
C ALA A 227 -2.70 6.23 -5.41
N VAL A 228 -3.70 6.84 -6.05
CA VAL A 228 -4.13 8.21 -5.74
C VAL A 228 -4.75 8.30 -4.35
N LEU A 229 -5.65 7.38 -3.99
CA LEU A 229 -6.26 7.34 -2.66
C LEU A 229 -5.22 7.11 -1.56
N GLU A 230 -4.27 6.21 -1.79
CA GLU A 230 -3.16 5.97 -0.87
C GLU A 230 -2.29 7.22 -0.68
N ALA A 231 -1.96 7.92 -1.77
CA ALA A 231 -1.21 9.17 -1.70
C ALA A 231 -1.98 10.28 -0.97
N LEU A 232 -3.31 10.35 -1.13
CA LEU A 232 -4.16 11.30 -0.39
C LEU A 232 -4.21 10.97 1.11
N ALA A 233 -4.32 9.70 1.47
CA ALA A 233 -4.30 9.25 2.86
C ALA A 233 -2.96 9.58 3.54
N ARG A 234 -1.83 9.38 2.85
CA ARG A 234 -0.51 9.77 3.37
C ARG A 234 -0.34 11.28 3.53
N ARG A 235 -1.04 12.09 2.74
CA ARG A 235 -0.98 13.57 2.84
C ARG A 235 -1.75 14.13 4.02
N SER A 236 -2.78 13.43 4.52
CA SER A 236 -3.51 13.86 5.72
C SER A 236 -2.72 13.65 7.01
N GLU A 237 -1.73 12.77 7.00
CA GLU A 237 -0.79 12.57 8.09
C GLU A 237 0.36 13.56 7.90
N SER A 238 0.45 14.59 8.75
CA SER A 238 1.69 15.38 8.79
C SER A 238 2.79 14.44 9.29
N PRO A 239 3.88 14.22 8.53
CA PRO A 239 4.93 13.34 8.98
C PRO A 239 5.50 13.92 10.27
N GLU A 240 5.34 13.20 11.37
CA GLU A 240 6.00 13.56 12.62
C GLU A 240 7.51 13.52 12.38
N ARG A 241 8.24 14.54 12.89
CA ARG A 241 9.70 14.57 12.78
C ARG A 241 10.26 13.32 13.43
N GLN A 242 11.09 12.58 12.70
CA GLN A 242 11.71 11.38 13.22
C GLN A 242 12.70 11.73 14.34
N VAL A 243 12.63 11.01 15.45
CA VAL A 243 13.65 11.07 16.51
C VAL A 243 14.86 10.28 16.03
N LEU A 244 16.01 10.96 15.96
CA LEU A 244 17.30 10.39 15.61
C LEU A 244 18.21 10.37 16.83
N THR A 245 19.22 9.49 16.83
CA THR A 245 20.22 9.39 17.89
C THR A 245 21.60 9.68 17.34
N GLU A 246 22.31 10.64 17.93
CA GLU A 246 23.70 10.94 17.65
C GLU A 246 24.57 10.53 18.84
N LEU A 247 25.71 9.88 18.56
CA LEU A 247 26.69 9.48 19.56
C LEU A 247 27.93 10.37 19.44
N VAL A 248 28.17 11.21 20.44
CA VAL A 248 29.33 12.10 20.48
C VAL A 248 30.34 11.56 21.50
N PRO A 249 31.58 11.20 21.11
CA PRO A 249 32.59 10.78 22.08
C PRO A 249 32.93 11.94 23.02
N MET A 250 32.93 11.69 24.33
CA MET A 250 33.20 12.75 25.33
C MET A 250 34.68 13.10 25.41
N ASP A 251 35.55 12.12 25.15
CA ASP A 251 36.99 12.31 25.18
C ASP A 251 37.57 12.40 23.75
N ALA A 252 38.78 12.93 23.61
CA ALA A 252 39.53 12.79 22.36
C ALA A 252 40.03 11.34 22.22
N TRP A 253 40.10 10.82 20.99
CA TRP A 253 40.76 9.54 20.76
C TRP A 253 42.28 9.72 20.95
N THR A 254 42.82 9.17 22.04
CA THR A 254 44.26 9.27 22.33
C THR A 254 45.09 8.21 21.62
N GLY A 255 44.45 7.22 20.98
CA GLY A 255 45.13 6.05 20.42
C GLY A 255 45.75 5.19 21.51
N ALA A 256 45.68 3.87 21.35
CA ALA A 256 46.65 3.04 22.07
C ALA A 256 48.01 3.37 21.46
N ALA A 257 48.89 4.07 22.21
CA ALA A 257 50.30 4.07 21.88
C ALA A 257 50.74 2.60 21.84
N ALA A 258 51.11 2.15 20.63
CA ALA A 258 51.53 0.78 20.37
C ALA A 258 52.74 0.37 21.22
#